data_AF-A0A7X6X8M3-F1
#
_entry.id   AF-A0A7X6X8M3-F1
#
_cell.length_a   1.000
_cell.length_b   1.000
_cell.length_c   1.000
_cell.angle_alpha   90.00
_cell.angle_beta   90.00
_cell.angle_gamma   90.00
#
_symmetry.space_group_name_H-M   'P 1'
#
loop_
_entity.id
_entity.type
_entity.pdbx_description
1 polymer ?
#
loop_
_entity_poly.entity_id
_entity_poly.type
_entity_poly.pdbx_seq_one_letter_code
_entity_poly.pdbx_strand_id
1 'polypeptide(L)'
;MKKSLKILAFIFVFLLSVANVSAQTLGDINIDSRFMSVIEIDQGNVTNLYQKNEEARMYPASMTKVMSVFVAVKHLDNLDENVTLTAADFAGLSAAGASMAGFSVGETVTISDLLHGSLLASGAEATRTLARLISGDEDSFVALMNEEAKQLGMNDTHFVNTSGLHDDEH
;
A
#
# COMPACT_ATOMS: atom_id res chain seq x y z
N MET A 1 10.83 44.07 51.37
CA MET A 1 12.06 43.71 50.61
C MET A 1 12.26 42.20 50.40
N LYS A 2 12.15 41.32 51.41
CA LYS A 2 12.42 39.88 51.22
C LYS A 2 11.39 39.11 50.38
N LYS A 3 10.11 39.52 50.38
CA LYS A 3 9.04 38.90 49.57
C LYS A 3 9.11 39.31 48.09
N SER A 4 9.43 40.58 47.81
CA SER A 4 9.59 41.10 46.44
C SER A 4 10.81 40.50 45.74
N LEU A 5 11.89 40.20 46.47
CA LEU A 5 13.10 39.56 45.93
C LEU A 5 12.86 38.09 45.54
N LYS A 6 11.98 37.38 46.27
CA LYS A 6 11.60 35.99 45.94
C LYS A 6 10.72 35.88 44.70
N ILE A 7 9.79 36.83 44.52
CA ILE A 7 8.93 36.88 43.33
C ILE A 7 9.76 37.18 42.08
N LEU A 8 10.72 38.11 42.17
CA LEU A 8 11.60 38.44 41.06
C LEU A 8 12.53 37.26 40.68
N ALA A 9 13.04 36.53 41.67
CA ALA A 9 13.82 35.31 41.44
C ALA A 9 12.99 34.19 40.80
N PHE A 10 11.71 34.05 41.17
CA PHE A 10 10.82 33.04 40.59
C PHE A 10 10.45 33.36 39.13
N ILE A 11 10.21 34.63 38.80
CA ILE A 11 9.98 35.09 37.42
C ILE A 11 11.23 34.89 36.56
N PHE A 12 12.42 35.15 37.11
CA PHE A 12 13.69 34.95 36.41
C PHE A 12 13.99 33.47 36.12
N VAL A 13 13.67 32.57 37.04
CA VAL A 13 13.79 31.11 36.82
C VAL A 13 12.75 30.60 35.81
N PHE A 14 11.52 31.13 35.84
CA PHE A 14 10.48 30.79 34.86
C PHE A 14 10.84 31.27 33.43
N LEU A 15 11.50 32.42 33.31
CA LEU A 15 12.02 32.95 32.04
C LEU A 15 13.24 32.17 31.52
N LEU A 16 13.99 31.49 32.38
CA LEU A 16 15.11 30.61 32.00
C LEU A 16 14.67 29.19 31.62
N SER A 17 13.46 28.76 32.02
CA SER A 17 12.93 27.41 31.71
C SER A 17 12.17 27.31 30.39
N VAL A 18 11.86 28.43 29.73
CA VAL A 18 11.48 28.46 28.31
C VAL A 18 12.75 28.45 27.46
N ALA A 19 13.55 27.39 27.62
CA ALA A 19 14.50 27.04 26.57
C ALA A 19 13.67 26.78 25.31
N ASN A 20 13.94 27.55 24.26
CA ASN A 20 13.37 27.32 22.94
C ASN A 20 13.69 25.89 22.52
N VAL A 21 12.73 24.98 22.69
CA VAL A 21 12.71 23.73 21.93
C VAL A 21 12.42 24.18 20.51
N SER A 22 13.48 24.54 19.77
CA SER A 22 13.37 24.55 18.32
C SER A 22 13.11 23.11 17.92
N ALA A 23 11.94 22.85 17.35
CA ALA A 23 11.79 21.70 16.47
C ALA A 23 12.92 21.82 15.45
N GLN A 24 13.88 20.89 15.52
CA GLN A 24 14.88 20.77 14.47
C GLN A 24 14.09 20.34 13.24
N THR A 25 13.72 21.31 12.40
CA THR A 25 13.20 21.02 11.08
C THR A 25 14.22 20.08 10.46
N LEU A 26 13.79 18.87 10.10
CA LEU A 26 14.57 18.00 9.23
C LEU A 26 15.01 18.91 8.07
N GLY A 27 16.30 19.26 8.01
CA GLY A 27 16.80 20.19 7.00
C GLY A 27 16.36 19.69 5.63
N ASP A 28 16.09 20.61 4.68
CA ASP A 28 15.49 20.33 3.37
C ASP A 28 15.85 18.92 2.86
N ILE A 29 14.96 17.95 3.09
CA ILE A 29 15.18 16.59 2.64
C ILE A 29 14.98 16.63 1.13
N ASN A 30 16.09 16.66 0.39
CA ASN A 30 16.04 16.62 -1.06
C ASN A 30 15.81 15.18 -1.54
N ILE A 31 14.53 14.79 -1.63
CA ILE A 31 14.10 13.50 -2.18
C ILE A 31 13.83 13.66 -3.69
N ASP A 32 14.57 12.91 -4.49
CA ASP A 32 14.33 12.76 -5.93
C ASP A 32 13.15 11.81 -6.19
N SER A 33 11.94 12.31 -5.95
CA SER A 33 10.68 11.64 -6.28
C SER A 33 9.64 12.66 -6.74
N ARG A 34 8.74 12.26 -7.63
CA ARG A 34 7.59 13.08 -8.03
C ARG A 34 6.49 13.12 -6.97
N PHE A 35 6.34 12.02 -6.22
CA PHE A 35 5.28 11.80 -5.23
C PHE A 35 5.88 11.17 -3.96
N MET A 36 5.43 11.58 -2.78
CA MET A 36 5.91 11.05 -1.50
C MET A 36 4.85 11.26 -0.42
N SER A 37 4.64 10.24 0.41
CA SER A 37 3.98 10.38 1.71
C SER A 37 4.78 9.57 2.73
N VAL A 38 5.09 10.19 3.87
CA VAL A 38 5.71 9.54 5.02
C VAL A 38 4.75 9.73 6.18
N ILE A 39 4.24 8.62 6.68
CA ILE A 39 3.29 8.59 7.78
C ILE A 39 3.87 7.80 8.94
N GLU A 40 3.61 8.28 10.15
CA GLU A 40 3.77 7.53 11.38
C GLU A 40 2.42 6.95 11.77
N ILE A 41 2.42 5.67 12.14
CA ILE A 41 1.23 4.99 12.66
C ILE A 41 1.56 4.53 14.09
N ASP A 42 0.95 5.16 15.08
CA ASP A 42 1.12 4.81 16.50
C ASP A 42 -0.24 4.58 17.17
N GLN A 43 -0.49 3.35 17.62
CA GLN A 43 -1.74 2.93 18.28
C GLN A 43 -3.02 3.33 17.54
N GLY A 44 -2.97 3.35 16.20
CA GLY A 44 -4.08 3.76 15.34
C GLY A 44 -4.17 5.26 15.06
N ASN A 45 -3.30 6.08 15.66
CA ASN A 45 -3.11 7.46 15.26
C ASN A 45 -2.21 7.52 14.03
N VAL A 46 -2.63 8.26 13.02
CA VAL A 46 -1.85 8.52 11.81
C VAL A 46 -1.36 9.96 11.87
N THR A 47 -0.03 10.14 11.85
CA THR A 47 0.62 11.46 11.79
C THR A 47 1.39 11.58 10.49
N ASN A 48 1.08 12.60 9.69
CA ASN A 48 1.83 12.87 8.45
C ASN A 48 3.15 13.56 8.80
N LEU A 49 4.27 12.89 8.52
CA LEU A 49 5.61 13.39 8.79
C LEU A 49 6.18 14.18 7.61
N TYR A 50 5.85 13.78 6.37
CA TYR A 50 6.31 14.44 5.16
C TYR A 50 5.39 14.12 3.97
N GLN A 51 5.14 15.11 3.11
CA GLN A 51 4.25 14.97 1.96
C GLN A 51 4.82 15.73 0.75
N LYS A 52 4.73 15.13 -0.45
CA LYS A 52 5.06 15.75 -1.73
C LYS A 52 4.10 15.23 -2.79
N ASN A 53 3.19 16.08 -3.27
CA ASN A 53 2.17 15.72 -4.26
C ASN A 53 1.39 14.43 -3.93
N GLU A 54 1.16 14.11 -2.65
CA GLU A 54 0.64 12.79 -2.26
C GLU A 54 -0.80 12.51 -2.73
N GLU A 55 -1.61 13.55 -2.94
CA GLU A 55 -2.99 13.42 -3.44
C GLU A 55 -3.06 13.42 -4.98
N ALA A 56 -1.93 13.62 -5.67
CA ALA A 56 -1.92 13.65 -7.12
C ALA A 56 -2.09 12.22 -7.67
N ARG A 57 -2.98 12.07 -8.65
CA ARG A 57 -3.20 10.79 -9.32
C ARG A 57 -1.97 10.38 -10.13
N MET A 58 -1.65 9.10 -10.07
CA MET A 58 -0.60 8.45 -10.84
C MET A 58 -0.94 6.99 -11.09
N TYR A 59 -0.41 6.44 -12.19
CA TYR A 59 -0.52 5.00 -12.44
C TYR A 59 0.23 4.23 -11.34
N PRO A 60 -0.45 3.32 -10.60
CA PRO A 60 0.14 2.62 -9.47
C PRO A 60 1.17 1.56 -9.88
N ALA A 61 1.14 1.12 -11.14
CA ALA A 61 1.87 -0.05 -11.62
C ALA A 61 1.66 -1.23 -10.64
N SER A 62 2.69 -2.04 -10.39
CA SER A 62 2.60 -3.20 -9.49
C SER A 62 2.12 -2.92 -8.06
N MET A 63 2.04 -1.66 -7.60
CA MET A 63 1.42 -1.37 -6.29
C MET A 63 -0.05 -1.80 -6.23
N THR A 64 -0.73 -1.93 -7.38
CA THR A 64 -2.06 -2.52 -7.51
C THR A 64 -2.20 -3.88 -6.81
N LYS A 65 -1.13 -4.69 -6.81
CA LYS A 65 -1.17 -6.03 -6.21
C LYS A 65 -1.38 -6.01 -4.70
N VAL A 66 -1.11 -4.89 -4.03
CA VAL A 66 -1.44 -4.71 -2.60
C VAL A 66 -2.95 -4.81 -2.40
N MET A 67 -3.75 -4.15 -3.25
CA MET A 67 -5.21 -4.28 -3.21
C MET A 67 -5.66 -5.69 -3.59
N SER A 68 -5.09 -6.28 -4.65
CA SER A 68 -5.45 -7.64 -5.08
C SER A 68 -5.25 -8.67 -3.95
N VAL A 69 -4.12 -8.59 -3.25
CA VAL A 69 -3.83 -9.46 -2.10
C VAL A 69 -4.74 -9.14 -0.93
N PHE A 70 -4.99 -7.85 -0.64
CA PHE A 70 -5.89 -7.44 0.43
C PHE A 70 -7.31 -7.98 0.25
N VAL A 71 -7.88 -7.86 -0.96
CA VAL A 71 -9.17 -8.46 -1.29
C VAL A 71 -9.10 -9.98 -1.19
N ALA A 72 -8.02 -10.61 -1.66
CA ALA A 72 -7.88 -12.06 -1.62
C ALA A 72 -7.93 -12.63 -0.19
N VAL A 73 -7.19 -12.02 0.75
CA VAL A 73 -7.17 -12.48 2.14
C VAL A 73 -8.50 -12.24 2.88
N LYS A 74 -9.38 -11.36 2.37
CA LYS A 74 -10.74 -11.19 2.92
C LYS A 74 -11.72 -12.27 2.48
N HIS A 75 -11.41 -13.00 1.40
CA HIS A 75 -12.33 -13.96 0.77
C HIS A 75 -11.85 -15.41 0.83
N LEU A 76 -10.60 -15.66 1.28
CA LEU A 76 -10.00 -16.99 1.33
C LEU A 76 -9.57 -17.30 2.77
N ASP A 77 -10.20 -18.31 3.36
CA ASP A 77 -9.94 -18.70 4.76
C ASP A 77 -8.84 -19.78 4.89
N ASN A 78 -8.70 -20.65 3.89
CA ASN A 78 -7.76 -21.78 3.93
C ASN A 78 -6.53 -21.53 3.07
N LEU A 79 -5.49 -20.92 3.64
CA LEU A 79 -4.28 -20.58 2.88
C LEU A 79 -3.45 -21.79 2.42
N ASP A 80 -3.68 -22.96 3.01
CA ASP A 80 -3.02 -24.23 2.63
C ASP A 80 -3.80 -24.99 1.54
N GLU A 81 -4.92 -24.43 1.05
CA GLU A 81 -5.66 -25.02 -0.05
C GLU A 81 -4.79 -25.09 -1.32
N ASN A 82 -4.76 -26.27 -1.94
CA ASN A 82 -4.04 -26.50 -3.18
C ASN A 82 -4.84 -26.02 -4.38
N VAL A 83 -4.19 -25.25 -5.24
CA VAL A 83 -4.76 -24.67 -6.45
C VAL A 83 -3.86 -25.00 -7.62
N THR A 84 -4.46 -25.48 -8.71
CA THR A 84 -3.76 -25.66 -9.98
C THR A 84 -3.90 -24.41 -10.84
N LEU A 85 -2.77 -23.87 -11.32
CA LEU A 85 -2.77 -22.77 -12.26
C LEU A 85 -3.13 -23.26 -13.67
N THR A 86 -3.86 -22.45 -14.41
CA THR A 86 -4.41 -22.75 -15.73
C THR A 86 -3.76 -21.88 -16.79
N ALA A 87 -3.85 -22.26 -18.06
CA ALA A 87 -3.31 -21.44 -19.16
C ALA A 87 -3.96 -20.03 -19.22
N ALA A 88 -5.20 -19.89 -18.75
CA ALA A 88 -5.89 -18.60 -18.70
C ALA A 88 -5.20 -17.62 -17.72
N ASP A 89 -4.64 -18.11 -16.63
CA ASP A 89 -3.95 -17.27 -15.62
C ASP A 89 -2.70 -16.59 -16.22
N PHE A 90 -2.14 -17.13 -17.30
CA PHE A 90 -0.94 -16.63 -17.99
C PHE A 90 -1.25 -15.83 -19.26
N ALA A 91 -2.49 -15.85 -19.75
CA ALA A 91 -2.82 -15.39 -21.09
C ALA A 91 -2.43 -13.91 -21.32
N GLY A 92 -1.51 -13.67 -22.26
CA GLY A 92 -1.06 -12.32 -22.62
C GLY A 92 -0.05 -11.67 -21.67
N LEU A 93 0.21 -12.24 -20.48
CA LEU A 93 1.08 -11.61 -19.47
C LEU A 93 2.52 -11.40 -19.96
N SER A 94 3.10 -12.41 -20.61
CA SER A 94 4.46 -12.31 -21.15
C SER A 94 4.56 -11.26 -22.27
N ALA A 95 3.56 -11.19 -23.15
CA ALA A 95 3.51 -10.20 -24.22
C ALA A 95 3.34 -8.77 -23.69
N ALA A 96 2.63 -8.61 -22.57
CA ALA A 96 2.46 -7.35 -21.86
C ALA A 96 3.67 -6.97 -20.99
N GLY A 97 4.72 -7.80 -20.93
CA GLY A 97 5.89 -7.54 -20.10
C GLY A 97 5.61 -7.61 -18.59
N ALA A 98 4.60 -8.37 -18.18
CA ALA A 98 4.25 -8.52 -16.77
C ALA A 98 5.36 -9.22 -15.98
N SER A 99 5.54 -8.81 -14.73
CA SER A 99 6.32 -9.58 -13.76
C SER A 99 5.64 -10.91 -13.47
N MET A 100 6.44 -11.97 -13.36
CA MET A 100 5.98 -13.34 -13.12
C MET A 100 6.61 -13.87 -11.84
N ALA A 101 5.83 -14.58 -11.02
CA ALA A 101 6.32 -15.30 -9.84
C ALA A 101 7.16 -16.53 -10.21
N GLY A 102 6.99 -17.04 -11.44
CA GLY A 102 7.76 -18.17 -11.97
C GLY A 102 7.03 -19.50 -11.89
N PHE A 103 5.72 -19.47 -11.64
CA PHE A 103 4.88 -20.65 -11.69
C PHE A 103 4.67 -21.13 -13.14
N SER A 104 4.21 -22.37 -13.27
CA SER A 104 3.94 -23.02 -14.56
C SER A 104 2.47 -23.39 -14.72
N VAL A 105 2.00 -23.47 -15.97
CA VAL A 105 0.67 -24.00 -16.28
C VAL A 105 0.58 -25.45 -15.82
N GLY A 106 -0.47 -25.78 -15.07
CA GLY A 106 -0.68 -27.12 -14.50
C GLY A 106 0.09 -27.38 -13.21
N GLU A 107 0.89 -26.41 -12.73
CA GLU A 107 1.50 -26.48 -11.42
C GLU A 107 0.43 -26.33 -10.34
N THR A 108 0.55 -27.13 -9.28
CA THR A 108 -0.31 -27.05 -8.10
C THR A 108 0.47 -26.46 -6.95
N VAL A 109 -0.03 -25.36 -6.42
CA VAL A 109 0.59 -24.58 -5.34
C VAL A 109 -0.45 -24.27 -4.27
N THR A 110 -0.02 -23.82 -3.10
CA THR A 110 -0.95 -23.36 -2.06
C THR A 110 -1.43 -21.92 -2.33
N ILE A 111 -2.56 -21.53 -1.76
CA ILE A 111 -2.98 -20.11 -1.75
C ILE A 111 -1.89 -19.23 -1.12
N SER A 112 -1.23 -19.71 -0.06
CA SER A 112 -0.08 -19.03 0.55
C SER A 112 1.04 -18.77 -0.46
N ASP A 113 1.37 -19.72 -1.33
CA ASP A 113 2.36 -19.52 -2.39
C ASP A 113 1.93 -18.44 -3.39
N LEU A 114 0.64 -18.38 -3.75
CA LEU A 114 0.10 -17.34 -4.63
C LEU A 114 0.19 -15.94 -3.99
N LEU A 115 -0.09 -15.82 -2.70
CA LEU A 115 0.03 -14.56 -1.96
C LEU A 115 1.50 -14.11 -1.91
N HIS A 116 2.43 -15.02 -1.59
CA HIS A 116 3.86 -14.74 -1.61
C HIS A 116 4.37 -14.40 -3.01
N GLY A 117 3.96 -15.14 -4.04
CA GLY A 117 4.30 -14.85 -5.43
C GLY A 117 3.82 -13.48 -5.89
N SER A 118 2.64 -13.06 -5.44
CA SER A 118 2.06 -11.75 -5.73
C SER A 118 2.85 -10.60 -5.09
N LEU A 119 3.37 -10.77 -3.87
CA LEU A 119 4.04 -9.69 -3.12
C LEU A 119 5.56 -9.68 -3.27
N LEU A 120 6.22 -10.85 -3.27
CA LEU A 120 7.68 -10.95 -3.29
C LEU A 120 8.24 -10.83 -4.71
N ALA A 121 7.64 -11.54 -5.67
CA ALA A 121 8.07 -11.54 -7.06
C ALA A 121 7.22 -10.62 -7.95
N SER A 122 6.16 -10.02 -7.39
CA SER A 122 5.18 -9.23 -8.14
C SER A 122 4.52 -10.03 -9.28
N GLY A 123 4.29 -11.33 -9.09
CA GLY A 123 3.74 -12.22 -10.12
C GLY A 123 2.30 -11.87 -10.51
N ALA A 124 2.09 -11.52 -11.78
CA ALA A 124 0.77 -11.21 -12.31
C ALA A 124 -0.11 -12.47 -12.44
N GLU A 125 0.47 -13.61 -12.80
CA GLU A 125 -0.22 -14.90 -12.87
C GLU A 125 -0.77 -15.33 -11.51
N ALA A 126 -0.06 -14.98 -10.44
CA ALA A 126 -0.50 -15.26 -9.08
C ALA A 126 -1.76 -14.46 -8.73
N THR A 127 -1.78 -13.15 -9.05
CA THR A 127 -2.97 -12.30 -8.83
C THR A 127 -4.17 -12.70 -9.69
N ARG A 128 -3.94 -13.13 -10.94
CA ARG A 128 -5.00 -13.65 -11.81
C ARG A 128 -5.58 -14.97 -11.33
N THR A 129 -4.71 -15.85 -10.82
CA THR A 129 -5.14 -17.11 -10.21
C THR A 129 -6.03 -16.83 -9.00
N LEU A 130 -5.61 -15.91 -8.10
CA LEU A 130 -6.44 -15.50 -6.95
C LEU A 130 -7.79 -14.91 -7.38
N ALA A 131 -7.80 -14.05 -8.39
CA ALA A 131 -9.03 -13.48 -8.93
C ALA A 131 -10.00 -14.54 -9.46
N ARG A 132 -9.49 -15.49 -10.25
CA ARG A 132 -10.28 -16.62 -10.76
C ARG A 132 -10.85 -17.50 -9.65
N LEU A 133 -10.09 -17.75 -8.58
CA LEU A 133 -10.58 -18.56 -7.45
C LEU A 133 -11.75 -17.90 -6.73
N ILE A 134 -11.69 -16.58 -6.55
CA ILE A 134 -12.63 -15.83 -5.72
C ILE A 134 -13.87 -15.42 -6.52
N SER A 135 -13.68 -14.96 -7.76
CA SER A 135 -14.74 -14.34 -8.55
C SER A 135 -15.01 -15.05 -9.88
N GLY A 136 -14.25 -16.09 -10.22
CA GLY A 136 -14.35 -16.81 -11.49
C GLY A 136 -13.54 -16.17 -12.63
N ASP A 137 -13.40 -14.84 -12.65
CA ASP A 137 -12.66 -14.07 -13.65
C ASP A 137 -12.05 -12.77 -13.08
N GLU A 138 -11.17 -12.14 -13.87
CA GLU A 138 -10.43 -10.92 -13.48
C GLU A 138 -11.37 -9.71 -13.33
N ASP A 139 -12.32 -9.53 -14.26
CA ASP A 139 -13.22 -8.37 -14.27
C ASP A 139 -14.13 -8.34 -13.04
N SER A 140 -14.70 -9.48 -12.68
CA SER A 140 -15.54 -9.65 -11.50
C SER A 140 -14.75 -9.43 -10.21
N PHE A 141 -13.47 -9.80 -10.19
CA PHE A 141 -12.60 -9.53 -9.05
C PHE A 141 -12.20 -8.05 -8.97
N VAL A 142 -11.96 -7.39 -10.10
CA VAL A 142 -11.70 -5.95 -10.17
C VAL A 142 -12.88 -5.14 -9.63
N ALA A 143 -14.12 -5.60 -9.84
CA ALA A 143 -15.28 -5.00 -9.18
C ALA A 143 -15.18 -5.08 -7.64
N LEU A 144 -14.70 -6.19 -7.07
CA LEU A 144 -14.43 -6.30 -5.63
C LEU A 144 -13.30 -5.37 -5.18
N MET A 145 -12.23 -5.22 -5.98
CA MET A 145 -11.14 -4.28 -5.68
C MET A 145 -11.62 -2.84 -5.59
N ASN A 146 -12.49 -2.41 -6.51
CA ASN A 146 -13.03 -1.06 -6.52
C ASN A 146 -14.06 -0.83 -5.39
N GLU A 147 -14.87 -1.84 -5.08
CA GLU A 147 -15.76 -1.78 -3.92
C GLU A 147 -14.95 -1.66 -2.62
N GLU A 148 -13.85 -2.41 -2.49
CA GLU A 148 -12.96 -2.30 -1.34
C GLU A 148 -12.28 -0.93 -1.25
N ALA A 149 -11.77 -0.41 -2.38
CA ALA A 149 -11.19 0.93 -2.44
C ALA A 149 -12.16 1.99 -1.91
N LYS A 150 -13.43 1.90 -2.30
CA LYS A 150 -14.50 2.78 -1.81
C LYS A 150 -14.76 2.60 -0.31
N GLN A 151 -14.80 1.36 0.19
CA GLN A 151 -14.98 1.08 1.62
C GLN A 151 -13.84 1.64 2.48
N LEU A 152 -12.62 1.66 1.95
CA LEU A 152 -11.43 2.23 2.59
C LEU A 152 -11.33 3.77 2.41
N GLY A 153 -12.23 4.39 1.66
CA GLY A 153 -12.22 5.84 1.39
C GLY A 153 -11.18 6.29 0.37
N MET A 154 -10.67 5.39 -0.48
CA MET A 154 -9.69 5.66 -1.53
C MET A 154 -10.34 6.30 -2.76
N ASN A 155 -10.89 7.51 -2.60
CA ASN A 155 -11.73 8.17 -3.61
C ASN A 155 -11.01 8.56 -4.91
N ASP A 156 -9.67 8.60 -4.90
CA ASP A 156 -8.83 8.92 -6.05
C ASP A 156 -8.11 7.69 -6.63
N THR A 157 -8.67 6.51 -6.41
CA THR A 157 -8.14 5.23 -6.91
C THR A 157 -9.19 4.50 -7.72
N HIS A 158 -8.79 3.95 -8.87
CA HIS A 158 -9.60 3.04 -9.67
C HIS A 158 -8.73 1.85 -10.09
N PHE A 159 -9.30 0.66 -10.17
CA PHE A 159 -8.59 -0.53 -10.66
C PHE A 159 -9.32 -1.08 -11.88
N VAL A 160 -8.55 -1.56 -12.86
CA VAL A 160 -9.07 -2.18 -14.10
C VAL A 160 -8.44 -3.56 -14.36
N ASN A 161 -7.41 -3.93 -13.60
CA ASN A 161 -6.79 -5.26 -13.62
C ASN A 161 -6.16 -5.56 -12.26
N THR A 162 -5.77 -6.82 -12.03
CA THR A 162 -5.25 -7.27 -10.72
C THR A 162 -3.75 -7.05 -10.54
N SER A 163 -3.05 -6.75 -11.62
CA SER A 163 -1.59 -6.85 -11.69
C SER A 163 -0.88 -5.50 -11.69
N GLY A 164 -1.57 -4.43 -12.07
CA GLY A 164 -0.95 -3.13 -12.31
C GLY A 164 -0.33 -2.99 -13.70
N LEU A 165 -0.70 -3.85 -14.65
CA LEU A 165 -0.39 -3.62 -16.05
C LEU A 165 -1.01 -2.30 -16.49
N HIS A 166 -0.29 -1.56 -17.34
CA HIS A 166 -0.71 -0.22 -17.72
C HIS A 166 -2.01 -0.24 -18.52
N ASP A 167 -2.92 0.62 -18.10
CA ASP A 167 -4.16 0.97 -18.78
C ASP A 167 -4.43 2.44 -18.43
N ASP A 168 -5.01 3.21 -19.35
CA ASP A 168 -5.24 4.64 -19.17
C ASP A 168 -6.31 4.93 -18.09
N GLU A 169 -7.22 3.98 -17.87
CA GLU A 169 -8.27 4.05 -16.86
C GLU A 169 -7.84 3.44 -15.50
N HIS A 170 -6.60 2.98 -15.37
CA HIS A 170 -6.06 2.45 -14.10
C HIS A 170 -5.55 3.56 -13.18
#